data_AF-A0A9D7F7T0-F1
#
_entry.id   AF-A0A9D7F7T0-F1
#
_cell.length_a   1.000
_cell.length_b   1.000
_cell.length_c   1.000
_cell.angle_alpha   90.00
_cell.angle_beta   90.00
_cell.angle_gamma   90.00
#
_symmetry.space_group_name_H-M   'P 1'
#
loop_
_entity.id
_entity.type
_entity.pdbx_description
1 polymer ?
#
loop_
_entity_poly.entity_id
_entity_poly.type
_entity_poly.pdbx_seq_one_letter_code
_entity_poly.pdbx_strand_id
1 'polypeptide(L)'
;MAGSGNPAGTPGSVDTATVGAAGVVTINTGQSVLNLNNNAGQITIDAFGLNLVGGGSTTNTGIINIGGASTANLGVSASHNINNAGGVINVAAGSVVNQFGSTITGGTINTTGGGALVAFNSGSNFISGVMLNGTLDLASGVGIERVTGGLTLNGTINVGSGSVLAPQGDQTIGGSGNIVFADNNGSNRLNVEAGNLTLASGITVHGNTGLIGAQNFAGGAASLTNNGNIAADVAGGTITLGVNGTVTNNGTLAASNGGTLVLNNSIVGNVGSQITVGAGSTILQNGVTLNGVINNAGTGSFRASNSGSNFLNAANFTGRS
;
A
#
# COMPACT_ATOMS: atom_id res chain seq x y z
N MET A 1 35.77 -20.34 -12.23
CA MET A 1 34.82 -21.46 -12.38
C MET A 1 33.42 -20.88 -12.22
N ALA A 2 32.71 -20.70 -13.33
CA ALA A 2 31.29 -20.40 -13.33
C ALA A 2 30.55 -21.74 -13.22
N GLY A 3 30.22 -22.14 -12.00
CA GLY A 3 29.40 -23.31 -11.75
C GLY A 3 27.94 -22.93 -11.92
N SER A 4 27.18 -23.74 -12.64
CA SER A 4 25.72 -23.78 -12.68
C SER A 4 25.18 -24.16 -11.29
N GLY A 5 25.35 -23.25 -10.33
CA GLY A 5 25.41 -23.48 -8.89
C GLY A 5 24.16 -24.13 -8.30
N ASN A 6 24.08 -25.45 -8.39
CA ASN A 6 23.83 -26.21 -7.17
C ASN A 6 25.19 -26.34 -6.47
N PRO A 7 25.39 -25.82 -5.25
CA PRO A 7 26.56 -26.22 -4.47
C PRO A 7 26.54 -27.75 -4.32
N ALA A 8 27.66 -28.36 -3.96
CA ALA A 8 27.69 -29.79 -3.66
C ALA A 8 26.76 -30.19 -2.48
N GLY A 9 26.10 -29.21 -1.84
CA GLY A 9 25.00 -29.35 -0.89
C GLY A 9 24.03 -28.16 -0.96
N THR A 10 22.99 -28.20 -0.14
CA THR A 10 21.99 -27.12 0.00
C THR A 10 22.64 -25.81 0.45
N PRO A 11 22.41 -24.65 -0.21
CA PRO A 11 22.95 -23.37 0.24
C PRO A 11 22.58 -23.03 1.68
N GLY A 12 23.54 -22.47 2.42
CA GLY A 12 23.41 -21.93 3.77
C GLY A 12 23.54 -20.41 3.83
N SER A 13 23.43 -19.86 5.04
CA SER A 13 23.32 -18.42 5.30
C SER A 13 24.47 -17.53 4.82
N VAL A 14 25.60 -18.11 4.42
CA VAL A 14 26.79 -17.39 3.92
C VAL A 14 26.96 -17.53 2.40
N ASP A 15 26.13 -18.37 1.77
CA ASP A 15 26.33 -18.77 0.39
C ASP A 15 25.75 -17.75 -0.58
N THR A 16 26.30 -17.77 -1.79
CA THR A 16 25.76 -17.08 -2.95
C THR A 16 25.27 -18.11 -3.95
N ALA A 17 24.00 -18.02 -4.34
CA ALA A 17 23.43 -18.86 -5.38
C ALA A 17 23.13 -18.05 -6.65
N THR A 18 23.16 -18.72 -7.80
CA THR A 18 22.84 -18.16 -9.11
C THR A 18 22.01 -19.14 -9.90
N VAL A 19 20.93 -18.66 -10.51
CA VAL A 19 20.01 -19.45 -11.33
C VAL A 19 19.93 -18.82 -12.70
N GLY A 20 20.62 -19.42 -13.68
CA GLY A 20 20.60 -18.95 -15.07
C GLY A 20 19.21 -19.07 -15.72
N ALA A 21 19.03 -18.49 -16.91
CA ALA A 21 17.73 -18.39 -17.57
C ALA A 21 16.99 -19.73 -17.81
N ALA A 22 17.73 -20.82 -18.05
CA ALA A 22 17.16 -22.16 -18.18
C ALA A 22 17.09 -22.94 -16.86
N GLY A 23 17.59 -22.35 -15.77
CA GLY A 23 17.66 -22.98 -14.46
C GLY A 23 16.27 -23.07 -13.83
N VAL A 24 15.95 -24.26 -13.31
CA VAL A 24 14.76 -24.49 -12.50
C VAL A 24 15.22 -25.08 -11.17
N VAL A 25 14.94 -24.37 -10.08
CA VAL A 25 15.30 -24.77 -8.72
C VAL A 25 14.03 -24.96 -7.89
N THR A 26 13.95 -26.06 -7.16
CA THR A 26 12.89 -26.30 -6.16
C THR A 26 13.51 -26.32 -4.77
N ILE A 27 12.97 -25.51 -3.87
CA ILE A 27 13.32 -25.46 -2.46
C ILE A 27 12.21 -26.19 -1.71
N ASN A 28 12.50 -27.42 -1.30
CA ASN A 28 11.55 -28.33 -0.62
C ASN A 28 11.99 -28.67 0.81
N THR A 29 12.88 -27.87 1.37
CA THR A 29 13.31 -27.89 2.77
C THR A 29 13.52 -26.44 3.22
N GLY A 30 13.55 -26.19 4.53
CA GLY A 30 13.96 -24.88 5.04
C GLY A 30 15.38 -24.56 4.62
N GLN A 31 15.59 -23.39 4.01
CA GLN A 31 16.89 -22.96 3.49
C GLN A 31 17.13 -21.47 3.75
N SER A 32 18.39 -21.08 3.66
CA SER A 32 18.81 -19.69 3.80
C SER A 32 19.97 -19.43 2.86
N VAL A 33 20.08 -18.20 2.37
CA VAL A 33 21.16 -17.81 1.46
C VAL A 33 21.54 -16.35 1.71
N LEU A 34 22.83 -16.03 1.61
CA LEU A 34 23.27 -14.64 1.71
C LEU A 34 22.91 -13.87 0.45
N ASN A 35 23.24 -14.41 -0.73
CA ASN A 35 22.95 -13.73 -1.99
C ASN A 35 22.25 -14.65 -3.00
N LEU A 36 21.23 -14.12 -3.68
CA LEU A 36 20.69 -14.70 -4.91
C LEU A 36 21.09 -13.82 -6.08
N ASN A 37 22.30 -14.06 -6.58
CA ASN A 37 22.84 -13.28 -7.68
C ASN A 37 22.23 -13.78 -8.98
N ASN A 38 21.41 -12.93 -9.60
CA ASN A 38 20.89 -13.11 -10.95
C ASN A 38 20.05 -14.39 -11.09
N ASN A 39 18.93 -14.48 -10.38
CA ASN A 39 17.87 -15.42 -10.74
C ASN A 39 17.22 -14.95 -12.04
N ALA A 40 17.69 -15.49 -13.16
CA ALA A 40 17.10 -15.30 -14.48
C ALA A 40 16.17 -16.45 -14.87
N GLY A 41 16.21 -17.57 -14.13
CA GLY A 41 15.38 -18.75 -14.36
C GLY A 41 14.15 -18.79 -13.45
N GLN A 42 13.80 -19.98 -12.97
CA GLN A 42 12.67 -20.21 -12.08
C GLN A 42 13.12 -20.80 -10.75
N ILE A 43 12.71 -20.17 -9.65
CA ILE A 43 12.79 -20.73 -8.30
C ILE A 43 11.37 -21.05 -7.84
N THR A 44 11.15 -22.24 -7.27
CA THR A 44 9.88 -22.62 -6.65
C THR A 44 10.15 -23.01 -5.20
N ILE A 45 9.55 -22.30 -4.25
CA ILE A 45 9.60 -22.62 -2.82
C ILE A 45 8.35 -23.44 -2.50
N ASP A 46 8.53 -24.71 -2.14
CA ASP A 46 7.46 -25.65 -1.85
C ASP A 46 7.51 -26.08 -0.39
N ALA A 47 6.36 -26.00 0.29
CA ALA A 47 6.07 -26.41 1.68
C ALA A 47 6.92 -25.76 2.81
N PHE A 48 8.03 -25.09 2.49
CA PHE A 48 8.99 -24.58 3.46
C PHE A 48 9.35 -23.11 3.22
N GLY A 49 10.35 -22.61 3.95
CA GLY A 49 10.84 -21.24 3.84
C GLY A 49 12.19 -21.14 3.13
N LEU A 50 12.35 -20.11 2.29
CA LEU A 50 13.67 -19.58 1.94
C LEU A 50 13.88 -18.27 2.71
N ASN A 51 14.94 -18.19 3.51
CA ASN A 51 15.36 -16.95 4.14
C ASN A 51 16.50 -16.28 3.35
N LEU A 52 16.23 -15.10 2.84
CA LEU A 52 17.24 -14.20 2.29
C LEU A 52 17.87 -13.44 3.45
N VAL A 53 19.14 -13.75 3.73
CA VAL A 53 19.83 -13.33 4.96
C VAL A 53 20.27 -11.87 4.88
N GLY A 54 20.18 -11.18 6.02
CA GLY A 54 20.49 -9.74 6.11
C GLY A 54 21.92 -9.39 5.71
N GLY A 55 22.09 -8.21 5.10
CA GLY A 55 23.36 -7.73 4.55
C GLY A 55 23.70 -8.28 3.17
N GLY A 56 22.92 -9.24 2.66
CA GLY A 56 23.03 -9.74 1.30
C GLY A 56 22.12 -9.00 0.30
N SER A 57 22.02 -9.55 -0.91
CA SER A 57 21.12 -9.02 -1.93
C SER A 57 20.60 -10.09 -2.90
N THR A 58 19.48 -9.77 -3.54
CA THR A 58 18.88 -10.59 -4.60
C THR A 58 18.69 -9.76 -5.85
N THR A 59 19.09 -10.29 -7.01
CA THR A 59 18.65 -9.80 -8.32
C THR A 59 17.77 -10.87 -8.95
N ASN A 60 16.50 -10.55 -9.19
CA ASN A 60 15.54 -11.42 -9.85
C ASN A 60 15.07 -10.79 -11.18
N THR A 61 15.41 -11.44 -12.29
CA THR A 61 14.90 -11.12 -13.64
C THR A 61 14.04 -12.25 -14.20
N GLY A 62 13.96 -13.38 -13.50
CA GLY A 62 13.12 -14.52 -13.80
C GLY A 62 11.90 -14.60 -12.87
N ILE A 63 11.56 -15.83 -12.46
CA ILE A 63 10.35 -16.12 -11.68
C ILE A 63 10.74 -16.70 -10.31
N ILE A 64 10.11 -16.19 -9.25
CA ILE A 64 10.10 -16.81 -7.92
C ILE A 64 8.66 -17.18 -7.60
N ASN A 65 8.37 -18.48 -7.54
CA ASN A 65 7.08 -19.01 -7.09
C ASN A 65 7.18 -19.41 -5.63
N ILE A 66 6.21 -18.98 -4.83
CA ILE A 66 6.15 -19.22 -3.39
C ILE A 66 4.87 -19.96 -3.11
N GLY A 67 5.00 -21.25 -2.81
CA GLY A 67 3.91 -22.18 -2.58
C GLY A 67 3.29 -22.70 -3.88
N GLY A 68 2.07 -23.23 -3.75
CA GLY A 68 1.29 -23.81 -4.84
C GLY A 68 0.40 -24.93 -4.30
N ALA A 69 0.86 -26.18 -4.43
CA ALA A 69 0.21 -27.32 -3.78
C ALA A 69 0.31 -27.26 -2.25
N SER A 70 1.33 -26.57 -1.74
CA SER A 70 1.61 -26.33 -0.32
C SER A 70 1.72 -24.83 -0.04
N THR A 71 1.55 -24.43 1.23
CA THR A 71 1.93 -23.09 1.68
C THR A 71 3.44 -22.98 1.87
N ALA A 72 4.04 -21.86 1.50
CA ALA A 72 5.47 -21.60 1.69
C ALA A 72 5.74 -20.15 2.09
N ASN A 73 6.99 -19.82 2.43
CA ASN A 73 7.38 -18.45 2.72
C ASN A 73 8.72 -18.06 2.07
N LEU A 74 8.81 -16.79 1.66
CA LEU A 74 10.07 -16.12 1.38
C LEU A 74 10.31 -15.07 2.48
N GLY A 75 11.28 -15.31 3.35
CA GLY A 75 11.72 -14.35 4.36
C GLY A 75 12.76 -13.40 3.77
N VAL A 76 12.51 -12.10 3.82
CA VAL A 76 13.46 -11.06 3.37
C VAL A 76 13.96 -10.31 4.60
N SER A 77 15.11 -10.74 5.11
CA SER A 77 15.69 -10.19 6.33
C SER A 77 16.05 -8.71 6.18
N ALA A 78 16.19 -8.02 7.31
CA ALA A 78 16.62 -6.63 7.35
C ALA A 78 17.91 -6.41 6.53
N SER A 79 17.93 -5.34 5.74
CA SER A 79 19.03 -4.99 4.84
C SER A 79 19.32 -5.98 3.70
N HIS A 80 18.44 -6.94 3.42
CA HIS A 80 18.52 -7.76 2.21
C HIS A 80 17.60 -7.21 1.12
N ASN A 81 18.14 -6.43 0.17
CA ASN A 81 17.32 -5.83 -0.87
C ASN A 81 17.09 -6.78 -2.05
N ILE A 82 15.88 -6.75 -2.62
CA ILE A 82 15.51 -7.48 -3.82
C ILE A 82 15.36 -6.48 -4.96
N ASN A 83 16.24 -6.57 -5.96
CA ASN A 83 16.01 -5.97 -7.26
C ASN A 83 15.22 -6.97 -8.13
N ASN A 84 13.92 -6.76 -8.25
CA ASN A 84 12.99 -7.57 -9.02
C ASN A 84 12.71 -6.97 -10.41
N ALA A 85 13.51 -6.01 -10.89
CA ALA A 85 13.29 -5.37 -12.18
C ALA A 85 13.28 -6.40 -13.33
N GLY A 86 12.17 -6.48 -14.06
CA GLY A 86 11.95 -7.47 -15.12
C GLY A 86 11.53 -8.86 -14.62
N GLY A 87 11.60 -9.12 -13.31
CA GLY A 87 11.21 -10.36 -12.66
C GLY A 87 9.76 -10.39 -12.17
N VAL A 88 9.33 -11.59 -11.80
CA VAL A 88 8.01 -11.88 -11.23
C VAL A 88 8.16 -12.66 -9.94
N ILE A 89 7.46 -12.23 -8.89
CA ILE A 89 7.28 -12.98 -7.64
C ILE A 89 5.81 -13.39 -7.57
N ASN A 90 5.54 -14.69 -7.58
CA ASN A 90 4.19 -15.25 -7.45
C ASN A 90 4.01 -15.85 -6.06
N VAL A 91 3.00 -15.39 -5.33
CA VAL A 91 2.64 -15.85 -4.00
C VAL A 91 1.32 -16.61 -4.08
N ALA A 92 1.40 -17.93 -3.93
CA ALA A 92 0.24 -18.81 -3.99
C ALA A 92 -0.63 -18.71 -2.73
N ALA A 93 -1.76 -19.42 -2.75
CA ALA A 93 -2.72 -19.48 -1.66
C ALA A 93 -2.05 -19.76 -0.31
N GLY A 94 -2.36 -18.93 0.69
CA GLY A 94 -1.82 -19.02 2.06
C GLY A 94 -0.30 -18.87 2.21
N SER A 95 0.42 -18.53 1.14
CA SER A 95 1.88 -18.33 1.17
C SER A 95 2.23 -16.86 1.35
N VAL A 96 3.46 -16.56 1.77
CA VAL A 96 3.85 -15.18 2.08
C VAL A 96 5.24 -14.79 1.61
N VAL A 97 5.39 -13.52 1.25
CA VAL A 97 6.69 -12.82 1.28
C VAL A 97 6.71 -11.99 2.55
N ASN A 98 7.63 -12.27 3.47
CA ASN A 98 7.77 -11.54 4.73
C ASN A 98 8.92 -10.54 4.64
N GLN A 99 8.63 -9.25 4.77
CA GLN A 99 9.60 -8.17 4.64
C GLN A 99 9.96 -7.57 6.01
N PHE A 100 11.22 -7.70 6.42
CA PHE A 100 11.69 -7.37 7.79
C PHE A 100 12.63 -6.15 7.86
N GLY A 101 12.60 -5.27 6.86
CA GLY A 101 13.42 -4.06 6.78
C GLY A 101 14.29 -4.03 5.54
N SER A 102 13.68 -4.25 4.38
CA SER A 102 14.36 -4.34 3.08
C SER A 102 13.63 -3.55 2.01
N THR A 103 14.31 -3.29 0.89
CA THR A 103 13.70 -2.73 -0.32
C THR A 103 13.41 -3.83 -1.35
N ILE A 104 12.20 -3.84 -1.91
CA ILE A 104 11.85 -4.58 -3.12
C ILE A 104 11.62 -3.60 -4.26
N THR A 105 12.46 -3.66 -5.29
CA THR A 105 12.43 -2.71 -6.41
C THR A 105 11.98 -3.38 -7.70
N GLY A 106 11.01 -2.77 -8.39
CA GLY A 106 10.60 -3.12 -9.74
C GLY A 106 9.84 -4.43 -9.89
N GLY A 107 9.49 -4.73 -11.14
CA GLY A 107 8.85 -5.97 -11.53
C GLY A 107 7.44 -6.14 -10.97
N THR A 108 6.97 -7.39 -11.01
CA THR A 108 5.60 -7.75 -10.60
C THR A 108 5.62 -8.63 -9.36
N ILE A 109 4.71 -8.34 -8.42
CA ILE A 109 4.34 -9.23 -7.33
C ILE A 109 2.87 -9.61 -7.53
N ASN A 110 2.61 -10.90 -7.72
CA ASN A 110 1.26 -11.45 -7.82
C ASN A 110 0.95 -12.22 -6.54
N THR A 111 -0.24 -12.04 -5.98
CA THR A 111 -0.69 -12.87 -4.86
C THR A 111 -2.08 -13.43 -5.12
N THR A 112 -2.34 -14.68 -4.76
CA THR A 112 -3.63 -15.35 -5.02
C THR A 112 -4.09 -16.18 -3.84
N GLY A 113 -5.40 -16.43 -3.71
CA GLY A 113 -5.94 -17.40 -2.74
C GLY A 113 -5.56 -17.16 -1.26
N GLY A 114 -5.40 -15.91 -0.85
CA GLY A 114 -4.94 -15.55 0.51
C GLY A 114 -3.43 -15.45 0.67
N GLY A 115 -2.65 -15.64 -0.41
CA GLY A 115 -1.23 -15.26 -0.41
C GLY A 115 -1.05 -13.75 -0.26
N ALA A 116 0.08 -13.31 0.28
CA ALA A 116 0.34 -11.89 0.54
C ALA A 116 1.83 -11.52 0.52
N LEU A 117 2.11 -10.25 0.18
CA LEU A 117 3.30 -9.56 0.70
C LEU A 117 2.96 -9.04 2.10
N VAL A 118 3.78 -9.34 3.10
CA VAL A 118 3.56 -8.93 4.49
C VAL A 118 4.75 -8.06 4.92
N ALA A 119 4.47 -6.80 5.20
CA ALA A 119 5.50 -5.87 5.66
C ALA A 119 5.44 -5.71 7.18
N PHE A 120 6.52 -6.12 7.86
CA PHE A 120 6.59 -6.11 9.32
C PHE A 120 6.86 -4.71 9.86
N ASN A 121 6.90 -4.57 11.19
CA ASN A 121 7.11 -3.29 11.87
C ASN A 121 8.56 -2.76 11.73
N SER A 122 8.93 -2.32 10.53
CA SER A 122 10.25 -1.76 10.23
C SER A 122 10.13 -0.55 9.31
N GLY A 123 10.66 0.58 9.77
CA GLY A 123 10.76 1.81 8.96
C GLY A 123 11.71 1.70 7.76
N SER A 124 12.40 0.57 7.59
CA SER A 124 13.28 0.29 6.45
C SER A 124 12.63 -0.59 5.38
N ASN A 125 11.34 -0.91 5.51
CA ASN A 125 10.58 -1.56 4.45
C ASN A 125 10.26 -0.57 3.34
N PHE A 126 10.65 -0.91 2.12
CA PHE A 126 10.32 -0.14 0.93
C PHE A 126 9.87 -1.04 -0.22
N ILE A 127 8.92 -0.54 -0.99
CA ILE A 127 8.62 -0.96 -2.35
C ILE A 127 8.90 0.20 -3.28
N SER A 128 9.57 -0.09 -4.40
CA SER A 128 10.00 0.94 -5.34
C SER A 128 9.66 0.59 -6.78
N GLY A 129 8.71 1.30 -7.40
CA GLY A 129 8.34 1.05 -8.80
C GLY A 129 7.76 -0.35 -9.06
N VAL A 130 7.11 -0.95 -8.06
CA VAL A 130 6.54 -2.30 -8.12
C VAL A 130 5.14 -2.27 -8.77
N MET A 131 4.80 -3.32 -9.52
CA MET A 131 3.42 -3.66 -9.86
C MET A 131 2.91 -4.74 -8.89
N LEU A 132 1.92 -4.39 -8.07
CA LEU A 132 1.29 -5.31 -7.12
C LEU A 132 -0.08 -5.74 -7.65
N ASN A 133 -0.18 -6.98 -8.13
CA ASN A 133 -1.43 -7.61 -8.53
C ASN A 133 -1.87 -8.58 -7.41
N GLY A 134 -2.31 -8.01 -6.29
CA GLY A 134 -2.60 -8.81 -5.11
C GLY A 134 -2.62 -8.02 -3.81
N THR A 135 -2.33 -8.71 -2.71
CA THR A 135 -2.46 -8.22 -1.35
C THR A 135 -1.10 -7.81 -0.78
N LEU A 136 -1.05 -6.58 -0.27
CA LEU A 136 -0.09 -6.18 0.76
C LEU A 136 -0.82 -6.16 2.12
N ASP A 137 -0.32 -6.94 3.06
CA ASP A 137 -0.86 -7.08 4.40
C ASP A 137 -0.05 -6.24 5.41
N LEU A 138 -0.70 -5.20 5.91
CA LEU A 138 -0.29 -4.37 7.05
C LEU A 138 -1.38 -4.44 8.14
N ALA A 139 -2.22 -5.48 8.16
CA ALA A 139 -3.39 -5.57 9.04
C ALA A 139 -3.31 -6.75 10.01
N SER A 140 -2.73 -7.89 9.60
CA SER A 140 -2.55 -9.06 10.47
C SER A 140 -1.61 -8.82 11.66
N GLY A 141 -0.84 -7.73 11.63
CA GLY A 141 -0.02 -7.22 12.71
C GLY A 141 0.45 -5.80 12.41
N VAL A 142 1.19 -5.20 13.34
CA VAL A 142 1.80 -3.88 13.09
C VAL A 142 2.82 -3.99 11.97
N GLY A 143 2.64 -3.17 10.95
CA GLY A 143 3.44 -3.12 9.75
C GLY A 143 3.75 -1.69 9.33
N ILE A 144 4.86 -1.54 8.64
CA ILE A 144 5.23 -0.29 7.98
C ILE A 144 5.66 -0.64 6.56
N GLU A 145 5.11 0.05 5.57
CA GLU A 145 5.56 -0.02 4.18
C GLU A 145 5.77 1.38 3.62
N ARG A 146 6.89 1.62 2.94
CA ARG A 146 7.23 2.92 2.36
C ARG A 146 7.29 2.82 0.85
N VAL A 147 6.60 3.73 0.15
CA VAL A 147 6.57 3.72 -1.31
C VAL A 147 7.51 4.78 -1.86
N THR A 148 8.37 4.37 -2.79
CA THR A 148 9.22 5.26 -3.61
C THR A 148 9.09 4.85 -5.08
N GLY A 149 9.52 5.69 -6.03
CA GLY A 149 9.51 5.32 -7.46
C GLY A 149 8.14 4.97 -8.05
N GLY A 150 7.04 5.26 -7.36
CA GLY A 150 5.67 4.90 -7.72
C GLY A 150 5.25 3.48 -7.34
N LEU A 151 3.94 3.23 -7.44
CA LEU A 151 3.32 1.91 -7.25
C LEU A 151 2.20 1.74 -8.28
N THR A 152 2.16 0.61 -8.98
CA THR A 152 0.96 0.18 -9.72
C THR A 152 0.21 -0.83 -8.88
N LEU A 153 -0.92 -0.43 -8.30
CA LEU A 153 -1.76 -1.24 -7.43
C LEU A 153 -2.96 -1.79 -8.19
N ASN A 154 -2.98 -3.08 -8.46
CA ASN A 154 -4.12 -3.82 -9.06
C ASN A 154 -4.63 -4.89 -8.09
N GLY A 155 -4.70 -4.53 -6.81
CA GLY A 155 -5.09 -5.41 -5.72
C GLY A 155 -5.46 -4.61 -4.49
N THR A 156 -5.10 -5.08 -3.29
CA THR A 156 -5.50 -4.46 -2.03
C THR A 156 -4.31 -4.27 -1.09
N ILE A 157 -4.20 -3.10 -0.47
CA ILE A 157 -3.35 -2.88 0.70
C ILE A 157 -4.26 -2.81 1.92
N ASN A 158 -4.12 -3.74 2.87
CA ASN A 158 -4.88 -3.72 4.11
C ASN A 158 -4.04 -3.06 5.21
N VAL A 159 -4.48 -1.93 5.74
CA VAL A 159 -3.83 -1.20 6.84
C VAL A 159 -4.67 -1.36 8.10
N GLY A 160 -4.17 -2.11 9.08
CA GLY A 160 -4.82 -2.34 10.37
C GLY A 160 -3.81 -2.32 11.51
N SER A 161 -4.22 -2.64 12.72
CA SER A 161 -3.34 -2.77 13.89
C SER A 161 -2.50 -1.51 14.22
N GLY A 162 -2.85 -0.33 13.70
CA GLY A 162 -2.06 0.89 13.85
C GLY A 162 -0.88 1.02 12.89
N SER A 163 -0.92 0.27 11.79
CA SER A 163 0.11 0.24 10.75
C SER A 163 0.17 1.51 9.89
N VAL A 164 1.26 1.65 9.13
CA VAL A 164 1.54 2.82 8.31
C VAL A 164 1.92 2.42 6.89
N LEU A 165 1.18 2.95 5.90
CA LEU A 165 1.62 3.02 4.51
C LEU A 165 2.12 4.44 4.23
N ALA A 166 3.37 4.61 3.82
CA ALA A 166 4.01 5.92 3.68
C ALA A 166 4.71 6.12 2.33
N PRO A 167 3.98 6.60 1.30
CA PRO A 167 4.60 7.12 0.08
C PRO A 167 5.43 8.38 0.36
N GLN A 168 6.65 8.46 -0.20
CA GLN A 168 7.62 9.51 0.12
C GLN A 168 8.13 10.26 -1.10
N GLY A 169 8.17 11.59 -1.03
CA GLY A 169 8.43 12.42 -2.20
C GLY A 169 7.20 12.50 -3.11
N ASP A 170 7.44 12.93 -4.35
CA ASP A 170 6.40 12.91 -5.37
C ASP A 170 6.13 11.46 -5.79
N GLN A 171 4.99 10.93 -5.38
CA GLN A 171 4.59 9.55 -5.61
C GLN A 171 3.25 9.49 -6.33
N THR A 172 3.15 8.54 -7.26
CA THR A 172 1.86 8.15 -7.84
C THR A 172 1.55 6.72 -7.44
N ILE A 173 0.39 6.52 -6.83
CA ILE A 173 -0.24 5.20 -6.72
C ILE A 173 -1.23 5.11 -7.89
N GLY A 174 -0.82 4.36 -8.91
CA GLY A 174 -1.59 4.08 -10.11
C GLY A 174 -2.27 2.71 -10.06
N GLY A 175 -2.97 2.33 -11.12
CA GLY A 175 -3.67 1.05 -11.23
C GLY A 175 -5.16 1.15 -10.88
N SER A 176 -5.72 0.02 -10.43
CA SER A 176 -7.16 -0.17 -10.19
C SER A 176 -7.45 -0.93 -8.89
N GLY A 177 -6.83 -0.51 -7.80
CA GLY A 177 -6.87 -1.23 -6.52
C GLY A 177 -7.32 -0.39 -5.32
N ASN A 178 -7.30 -1.03 -4.16
CA ASN A 178 -7.85 -0.51 -2.91
C ASN A 178 -6.77 -0.34 -1.83
N ILE A 179 -6.90 0.71 -1.04
CA ILE A 179 -6.21 0.88 0.24
C ILE A 179 -7.29 0.87 1.32
N VAL A 180 -7.26 -0.13 2.20
CA VAL A 180 -8.33 -0.43 3.14
C VAL A 180 -7.83 -0.18 4.56
N PHE A 181 -8.47 0.73 5.29
CA PHE A 181 -8.37 0.79 6.74
C PHE A 181 -9.16 -0.39 7.33
N ALA A 182 -8.45 -1.44 7.71
CA ALA A 182 -8.99 -2.78 7.91
C ALA A 182 -9.69 -2.98 9.27
N ASP A 183 -9.45 -2.09 10.25
CA ASP A 183 -10.03 -2.18 11.58
C ASP A 183 -10.39 -0.79 12.16
N ASN A 184 -10.94 -0.78 13.38
CA ASN A 184 -11.38 0.44 14.07
C ASN A 184 -10.24 1.14 14.84
N ASN A 185 -9.00 1.08 14.35
CA ASN A 185 -7.87 1.71 15.01
C ASN A 185 -7.56 3.10 14.42
N GLY A 186 -7.71 4.15 15.24
CA GLY A 186 -7.36 5.54 14.87
C GLY A 186 -5.90 5.78 14.51
N SER A 187 -5.00 4.82 14.78
CA SER A 187 -3.59 4.89 14.43
C SER A 187 -3.25 4.28 13.06
N ASN A 188 -4.23 3.73 12.33
CA ASN A 188 -3.99 3.31 10.95
C ASN A 188 -3.71 4.53 10.08
N ARG A 189 -2.65 4.49 9.27
CA ARG A 189 -2.25 5.66 8.48
C ARG A 189 -1.95 5.33 7.02
N LEU A 190 -2.53 6.14 6.14
CA LEU A 190 -1.97 6.44 4.83
C LEU A 190 -1.26 7.79 4.95
N ASN A 191 0.05 7.77 5.12
CA ASN A 191 0.82 8.99 5.26
C ASN A 191 0.86 9.78 3.94
N VAL A 192 0.97 11.09 4.08
CA VAL A 192 1.33 12.00 2.99
C VAL A 192 2.59 12.71 3.45
N GLU A 193 3.74 12.14 3.10
CA GLU A 193 5.06 12.69 3.45
C GLU A 193 5.40 13.90 2.56
N ALA A 194 6.57 14.52 2.78
CA ALA A 194 7.02 15.65 1.96
C ALA A 194 7.00 15.32 0.45
N GLY A 195 6.42 16.20 -0.36
CA GLY A 195 6.11 15.98 -1.78
C GLY A 195 4.61 15.91 -2.05
N ASN A 196 4.23 15.46 -3.24
CA ASN A 196 2.83 15.24 -3.63
C ASN A 196 2.50 13.75 -3.77
N LEU A 197 1.55 13.25 -2.99
CA LEU A 197 0.92 11.95 -3.22
C LEU A 197 -0.22 12.10 -4.23
N THR A 198 -0.12 11.43 -5.37
CA THR A 198 -1.19 11.33 -6.36
C THR A 198 -1.83 9.95 -6.30
N LEU A 199 -3.14 9.91 -6.03
CA LEU A 199 -3.96 8.71 -6.18
C LEU A 199 -4.62 8.77 -7.57
N ALA A 200 -4.33 7.79 -8.43
CA ALA A 200 -4.92 7.72 -9.76
C ALA A 200 -6.43 7.42 -9.71
N SER A 201 -7.12 7.61 -10.84
CA SER A 201 -8.59 7.49 -10.91
C SER A 201 -9.14 6.09 -10.62
N GLY A 202 -8.33 5.04 -10.80
CA GLY A 202 -8.72 3.68 -10.45
C GLY A 202 -8.50 3.31 -8.97
N ILE A 203 -7.94 4.22 -8.16
CA ILE A 203 -7.64 3.94 -6.76
C ILE A 203 -8.80 4.32 -5.84
N THR A 204 -9.11 3.42 -4.91
CA THR A 204 -10.02 3.68 -3.79
C THR A 204 -9.29 3.60 -2.46
N VAL A 205 -9.45 4.60 -1.60
CA VAL A 205 -9.04 4.57 -0.18
C VAL A 205 -10.29 4.55 0.67
N HIS A 206 -10.48 3.52 1.48
CA HIS A 206 -11.72 3.31 2.21
C HIS A 206 -11.55 2.40 3.44
N GLY A 207 -12.65 1.98 4.07
CA GLY A 207 -12.63 1.09 5.23
C GLY A 207 -13.11 1.76 6.51
N ASN A 208 -12.72 1.20 7.65
CA ASN A 208 -13.27 1.53 8.96
C ASN A 208 -12.68 2.83 9.52
N THR A 209 -11.50 2.78 10.13
CA THR A 209 -10.93 3.95 10.80
C THR A 209 -9.47 4.15 10.43
N GLY A 210 -9.12 5.39 10.07
CA GLY A 210 -7.74 5.76 9.73
C GLY A 210 -7.54 7.23 9.44
N LEU A 211 -6.27 7.62 9.35
CA LEU A 211 -5.82 8.97 9.02
C LEU A 211 -5.13 8.96 7.65
N ILE A 212 -5.55 9.87 6.77
CA ILE A 212 -4.85 10.21 5.53
C ILE A 212 -4.10 11.52 5.77
N GLY A 213 -2.79 11.50 5.68
CA GLY A 213 -1.92 12.61 6.08
C GLY A 213 -1.04 12.24 7.26
N ALA A 214 -0.64 13.22 8.07
CA ALA A 214 0.53 13.12 8.95
C ALA A 214 1.84 12.79 8.21
N GLN A 215 2.96 12.91 8.92
CA GLN A 215 4.30 12.63 8.43
C GLN A 215 5.05 11.87 9.51
N ASN A 216 5.70 10.77 9.15
CA ASN A 216 6.52 9.98 10.07
C ASN A 216 7.98 9.88 9.63
N PHE A 217 8.28 10.09 8.35
CA PHE A 217 9.58 9.71 7.78
C PHE A 217 10.24 10.82 6.95
N ALA A 218 9.48 11.73 6.34
CA ALA A 218 10.01 12.87 5.62
C ALA A 218 9.12 14.11 5.84
N GLY A 219 9.63 15.06 6.62
CA GLY A 219 8.96 16.32 6.93
C GLY A 219 9.12 17.37 5.83
N GLY A 220 8.14 18.26 5.71
CA GLY A 220 8.09 19.31 4.69
C GLY A 220 6.68 19.55 4.18
N ALA A 221 6.53 20.37 3.15
CA ALA A 221 5.25 20.55 2.48
C ALA A 221 4.79 19.22 1.87
N ALA A 222 3.57 18.81 2.22
CA ALA A 222 2.98 17.56 1.81
C ALA A 222 1.62 17.83 1.18
N SER A 223 1.40 17.45 -0.08
CA SER A 223 0.12 17.63 -0.75
C SER A 223 -0.48 16.30 -1.20
N LEU A 224 -1.81 16.26 -1.28
CA LEU A 224 -2.56 15.12 -1.80
C LEU A 224 -3.33 15.54 -3.04
N THR A 225 -3.17 14.80 -4.12
CA THR A 225 -4.01 14.88 -5.31
C THR A 225 -4.86 13.61 -5.42
N ASN A 226 -6.14 13.72 -5.12
CA ASN A 226 -7.10 12.62 -5.26
C ASN A 226 -7.78 12.69 -6.64
N ASN A 227 -7.42 11.79 -7.55
CA ASN A 227 -8.19 11.58 -8.79
C ASN A 227 -9.17 10.40 -8.67
N GLY A 228 -9.06 9.60 -7.61
CA GLY A 228 -9.87 8.40 -7.35
C GLY A 228 -10.98 8.66 -6.34
N ASN A 229 -11.22 7.68 -5.47
CA ASN A 229 -12.26 7.74 -4.45
C ASN A 229 -11.65 7.62 -3.05
N ILE A 230 -11.99 8.55 -2.15
CA ILE A 230 -11.69 8.44 -0.71
C ILE A 230 -13.03 8.36 0.00
N ALA A 231 -13.34 7.23 0.64
CA ALA A 231 -14.66 6.94 1.17
C ALA A 231 -14.64 6.38 2.59
N ALA A 232 -15.26 7.07 3.54
CA ALA A 232 -15.61 6.48 4.83
C ALA A 232 -16.92 5.68 4.67
N ASP A 233 -16.82 4.36 4.50
CA ASP A 233 -17.90 3.51 4.02
C ASP A 233 -18.26 2.34 4.96
N VAL A 234 -17.78 2.39 6.21
CA VAL A 234 -18.07 1.40 7.25
C VAL A 234 -18.75 2.05 8.44
N ALA A 235 -19.85 1.47 8.90
CA ALA A 235 -20.65 1.97 10.01
C ALA A 235 -19.82 2.18 11.29
N GLY A 236 -19.91 3.38 11.88
CA GLY A 236 -19.17 3.75 13.09
C GLY A 236 -17.67 4.00 12.87
N GLY A 237 -17.17 3.76 11.66
CA GLY A 237 -15.79 4.07 11.26
C GLY A 237 -15.59 5.55 10.94
N THR A 238 -14.37 6.03 11.13
CA THR A 238 -13.99 7.41 10.79
C THR A 238 -12.70 7.46 9.98
N ILE A 239 -12.78 8.02 8.77
CA ILE A 239 -11.60 8.41 8.01
C ILE A 239 -11.38 9.90 8.18
N THR A 240 -10.18 10.28 8.60
CA THR A 240 -9.78 11.69 8.76
C THR A 240 -8.80 12.07 7.67
N LEU A 241 -9.04 13.20 7.00
CA LEU A 241 -8.09 13.81 6.07
C LEU A 241 -7.39 14.98 6.76
N GLY A 242 -6.08 14.85 6.99
CA GLY A 242 -5.23 15.75 7.78
C GLY A 242 -3.79 15.85 7.25
N VAL A 243 -3.64 16.41 6.05
CA VAL A 243 -2.39 16.56 5.29
C VAL A 243 -1.65 17.85 5.68
N ASN A 244 -0.31 17.87 5.62
CA ASN A 244 0.51 19.07 5.88
C ASN A 244 0.70 19.94 4.62
N GLY A 245 -0.43 20.32 4.01
CA GLY A 245 -0.48 21.10 2.78
C GLY A 245 -1.83 21.01 2.07
N THR A 246 -1.80 21.20 0.75
CA THR A 246 -3.01 21.28 -0.07
C THR A 246 -3.59 19.91 -0.39
N VAL A 247 -4.92 19.81 -0.32
CA VAL A 247 -5.65 18.70 -0.92
C VAL A 247 -6.36 19.19 -2.19
N THR A 248 -5.99 18.58 -3.32
CA THR A 248 -6.68 18.74 -4.60
C THR A 248 -7.56 17.52 -4.82
N ASN A 249 -8.87 17.73 -4.98
CA ASN A 249 -9.82 16.68 -5.31
C ASN A 249 -10.31 16.84 -6.75
N ASN A 250 -10.02 15.84 -7.58
CA ASN A 250 -10.51 15.70 -8.95
C ASN A 250 -11.47 14.50 -9.10
N GLY A 251 -11.54 13.65 -8.08
CA GLY A 251 -12.46 12.52 -8.00
C GLY A 251 -13.50 12.72 -6.90
N THR A 252 -13.68 11.72 -6.05
CA THR A 252 -14.73 11.72 -5.02
C THR A 252 -14.16 11.66 -3.61
N LEU A 253 -14.70 12.51 -2.73
CA LEU A 253 -14.65 12.38 -1.28
C LEU A 253 -16.04 11.94 -0.81
N ALA A 254 -16.15 10.83 -0.09
CA ALA A 254 -17.45 10.26 0.27
C ALA A 254 -17.55 9.82 1.74
N ALA A 255 -18.77 9.90 2.28
CA ALA A 255 -19.19 9.16 3.47
C ALA A 255 -20.46 8.37 3.14
N SER A 256 -20.47 7.08 3.46
CA SER A 256 -21.60 6.17 3.18
C SER A 256 -21.73 5.10 4.28
N ASN A 257 -22.85 4.36 4.27
CA ASN A 257 -23.11 3.23 5.17
C ASN A 257 -22.88 3.50 6.68
N GLY A 258 -23.12 4.73 7.14
CA GLY A 258 -22.93 5.10 8.54
C GLY A 258 -21.49 5.46 8.92
N GLY A 259 -20.60 5.61 7.93
CA GLY A 259 -19.24 6.11 8.11
C GLY A 259 -19.18 7.63 8.28
N THR A 260 -18.07 8.10 8.83
CA THR A 260 -17.76 9.52 8.98
C THR A 260 -16.48 9.89 8.24
N LEU A 261 -16.56 10.85 7.33
CA LEU A 261 -15.38 11.48 6.72
C LEU A 261 -15.14 12.86 7.37
N VAL A 262 -13.98 13.04 7.98
CA VAL A 262 -13.57 14.31 8.60
C VAL A 262 -12.60 15.03 7.68
N LEU A 263 -12.92 16.28 7.33
CA LEU A 263 -12.10 17.14 6.48
C LEU A 263 -11.39 18.20 7.34
N ASN A 264 -10.12 17.95 7.69
CA ASN A 264 -9.25 18.92 8.37
C ASN A 264 -8.36 19.71 7.40
N ASN A 265 -8.48 19.47 6.09
CA ASN A 265 -7.83 20.26 5.05
C ASN A 265 -8.84 21.03 4.21
N SER A 266 -8.44 22.22 3.76
CA SER A 266 -9.14 22.90 2.68
C SER A 266 -9.05 22.07 1.40
N ILE A 267 -10.18 21.95 0.70
CA ILE A 267 -10.31 21.15 -0.51
C ILE A 267 -10.37 22.09 -1.72
N VAL A 268 -9.41 21.92 -2.62
CA VAL A 268 -9.44 22.54 -3.95
C VAL A 268 -10.11 21.56 -4.92
N GLY A 269 -11.31 21.89 -5.38
CA GLY A 269 -12.03 21.08 -6.36
C GLY A 269 -11.74 21.54 -7.79
N ASN A 270 -11.41 20.60 -8.69
CA ASN A 270 -11.42 20.87 -10.12
C ASN A 270 -12.63 20.18 -10.80
N VAL A 271 -12.66 20.20 -12.13
CA VAL A 271 -13.67 19.48 -12.93
C VAL A 271 -13.73 18.01 -12.50
N GLY A 272 -14.91 17.54 -12.12
CA GLY A 272 -15.13 16.17 -11.62
C GLY A 272 -15.08 16.02 -10.10
N SER A 273 -14.69 17.06 -9.35
CA SER A 273 -14.67 17.04 -7.88
C SER A 273 -16.07 16.86 -7.29
N GLN A 274 -16.25 15.77 -6.54
CA GLN A 274 -17.46 15.46 -5.79
C GLN A 274 -17.15 15.31 -4.30
N ILE A 275 -18.01 15.88 -3.46
CA ILE A 275 -18.08 15.63 -2.01
C ILE A 275 -19.46 15.05 -1.72
N THR A 276 -19.57 13.76 -1.44
CA THR A 276 -20.87 13.05 -1.37
C THR A 276 -21.13 12.47 0.01
N VAL A 277 -22.27 12.76 0.60
CA VAL A 277 -22.71 12.13 1.84
C VAL A 277 -23.98 11.33 1.60
N GLY A 278 -23.93 10.03 1.90
CA GLY A 278 -25.05 9.11 1.79
C GLY A 278 -25.86 9.01 3.08
N ALA A 279 -27.03 8.36 2.99
CA ALA A 279 -27.96 8.17 4.10
C ALA A 279 -27.27 7.63 5.37
N GLY A 280 -27.58 8.22 6.52
CA GLY A 280 -27.05 7.82 7.83
C GLY A 280 -25.56 8.11 8.05
N SER A 281 -24.87 8.73 7.09
CA SER A 281 -23.43 8.98 7.12
C SER A 281 -23.14 10.46 7.38
N THR A 282 -21.89 10.78 7.75
CA THR A 282 -21.51 12.15 8.06
C THR A 282 -20.27 12.60 7.29
N ILE A 283 -20.34 13.80 6.72
CA ILE A 283 -19.14 14.58 6.36
C ILE A 283 -19.01 15.72 7.35
N LEU A 284 -17.87 15.81 8.02
CA LEU A 284 -17.54 16.88 8.96
C LEU A 284 -16.51 17.83 8.33
N GLN A 285 -16.94 19.04 7.99
CA GLN A 285 -16.07 20.16 7.64
C GLN A 285 -15.50 20.75 8.93
N ASN A 286 -14.19 20.62 9.15
CA ASN A 286 -13.58 20.98 10.42
C ASN A 286 -12.60 22.15 10.31
N GLY A 287 -13.14 23.36 10.18
CA GLY A 287 -12.36 24.61 10.15
C GLY A 287 -11.64 24.85 8.83
N VAL A 288 -12.28 24.49 7.70
CA VAL A 288 -11.64 24.48 6.38
C VAL A 288 -12.50 25.14 5.30
N THR A 289 -11.88 25.48 4.17
CA THR A 289 -12.59 25.94 2.97
C THR A 289 -12.84 24.77 2.03
N LEU A 290 -14.08 24.58 1.58
CA LEU A 290 -14.41 23.60 0.56
C LEU A 290 -14.79 24.26 -0.77
N ASN A 291 -14.34 23.63 -1.86
CA ASN A 291 -14.69 23.97 -3.23
C ASN A 291 -15.07 22.69 -4.01
N GLY A 292 -15.93 22.81 -5.02
CA GLY A 292 -16.41 21.69 -5.85
C GLY A 292 -17.91 21.45 -5.71
N VAL A 293 -18.38 20.30 -6.20
CA VAL A 293 -19.80 19.90 -6.08
C VAL A 293 -19.99 19.12 -4.78
N ILE A 294 -20.93 19.59 -3.95
CA ILE A 294 -21.32 18.94 -2.70
C ILE A 294 -22.68 18.28 -2.95
N ASN A 295 -22.73 16.94 -2.85
CA ASN A 295 -23.93 16.15 -3.04
C ASN A 295 -24.40 15.55 -1.71
N ASN A 296 -25.51 16.06 -1.17
CA ASN A 296 -26.14 15.47 0.01
C ASN A 296 -27.30 14.58 -0.43
N ALA A 297 -27.08 13.27 -0.44
CA ALA A 297 -28.06 12.29 -0.90
C ALA A 297 -28.85 11.70 0.29
N GLY A 298 -30.17 11.84 0.25
CA GLY A 298 -31.07 11.25 1.24
C GLY A 298 -30.90 11.86 2.64
N THR A 299 -30.77 11.03 3.66
CA THR A 299 -30.61 11.45 5.07
C THR A 299 -29.15 11.62 5.50
N GLY A 300 -28.25 11.88 4.54
CA GLY A 300 -26.85 12.19 4.81
C GLY A 300 -26.69 13.47 5.61
N SER A 301 -25.65 13.55 6.43
CA SER A 301 -25.38 14.70 7.28
C SER A 301 -24.08 15.39 6.86
N PHE A 302 -24.20 16.55 6.22
CA PHE A 302 -23.09 17.47 6.05
C PHE A 302 -23.07 18.44 7.24
N ARG A 303 -21.98 18.46 8.02
CA ARG A 303 -21.86 19.27 9.24
C ARG A 303 -20.62 20.13 9.20
N ALA A 304 -20.72 21.36 9.70
CA ALA A 304 -19.58 22.21 9.99
C ALA A 304 -19.28 22.17 11.50
N SER A 305 -17.99 22.17 11.86
CA SER A 305 -17.58 22.30 13.26
C SER A 305 -17.82 23.71 13.80
N ASN A 306 -17.68 23.91 15.12
CA ASN A 306 -17.74 25.24 15.72
C ASN A 306 -16.44 26.03 15.46
N SER A 307 -16.23 26.43 14.20
CA SER A 307 -15.06 27.17 13.76
C SER A 307 -15.46 28.28 12.77
N GLY A 308 -14.92 29.48 12.98
CA GLY A 308 -15.06 30.61 12.05
C GLY A 308 -14.29 30.43 10.74
N SER A 309 -13.46 29.39 10.62
CA SER A 309 -12.70 29.06 9.41
C SER A 309 -13.47 28.14 8.45
N ASN A 310 -14.72 27.79 8.74
CA ASN A 310 -15.56 27.02 7.85
C ASN A 310 -16.08 27.91 6.71
N PHE A 311 -15.61 27.67 5.49
CA PHE A 311 -16.05 28.38 4.30
C PHE A 311 -16.46 27.44 3.17
N LEU A 312 -17.43 27.88 2.38
CA LEU A 312 -17.81 27.28 1.11
C LEU A 312 -17.44 28.28 0.02
N ASN A 313 -16.47 27.96 -0.83
CA ASN A 313 -15.99 28.85 -1.88
C ASN A 313 -16.35 28.26 -3.24
N ALA A 314 -17.26 28.90 -3.97
CA ALA A 314 -17.78 28.41 -5.26
C ALA A 314 -18.24 26.94 -5.20
N ALA A 315 -18.82 26.52 -4.07
CA ALA A 315 -19.38 25.19 -3.90
C ALA A 315 -20.80 25.13 -4.50
N ASN A 316 -21.10 24.05 -5.23
CA ASN A 316 -22.43 23.80 -5.78
C ASN A 316 -23.12 22.69 -4.98
N PHE A 317 -24.25 22.98 -4.33
CA PHE A 317 -25.03 21.98 -3.59
C PHE A 317 -26.04 21.30 -4.50
N THR A 318 -26.01 19.97 -4.52
CA THR A 318 -26.97 19.12 -5.21
C THR A 318 -27.57 18.13 -4.21
N GLY A 319 -28.89 17.92 -4.22
CA GLY A 319 -29.60 17.08 -3.22
C GLY A 319 -30.64 17.85 -2.40
N ARG A 320 -31.57 17.13 -1.73
CA ARG A 320 -32.60 17.75 -0.88
C ARG A 320 -32.02 17.97 0.52
N SER A 321 -31.94 19.24 0.94
CA SER A 321 -31.74 19.64 2.34
C SER A 321 -32.92 19.25 3.22
#